data_AF-A0A346BZ63-F1
#
_entry.id   AF-A0A346BZ63-F1
#
_cell.length_a   1.000
_cell.length_b   1.000
_cell.length_c   1.000
_cell.angle_alpha   90.00
_cell.angle_beta   90.00
_cell.angle_gamma   90.00
#
_symmetry.space_group_name_H-M   'P 1'
#
loop_
_entity.id
_entity.type
_entity.pdbx_description
1 polymer ?
#
loop_
_entity_poly.entity_id
_entity_poly.type
_entity_poly.pdbx_seq_one_letter_code
_entity_poly.pdbx_strand_id
1 'polypeptide(L)'
;MSTGVIIALIVIVAVVLVVAAVLALRARGPQHGGSLKRRFGPEYDLAVARHDGDTKAAERELAERVRRHGSLHPRPLEPAERERFEARWAAAQEHFVDSPREAVGEADRLLAELAGARGFPDGGQYEEQLTALSVHHARHVEGYRRVHRVTHARVDDAGEGGAGTEEMREAIVEARALFEALVRQDRHGDGRQRAGTEAGGSPAHSARAPHTWSLGKRRPKES
;
A
#
# COMPACT_ATOMS: atom_id res chain seq x y z
N MET A 1 46.86 24.78 -29.20
CA MET A 1 46.11 25.04 -27.95
C MET A 1 46.98 24.58 -26.80
N SER A 2 47.39 25.51 -25.93
CA SER A 2 48.38 25.26 -24.88
C SER A 2 47.81 24.26 -23.86
N THR A 3 48.56 23.22 -23.53
CA THR A 3 48.20 22.19 -22.54
C THR A 3 47.68 22.78 -21.21
N GLY A 4 48.19 23.95 -20.81
CA GLY A 4 47.69 24.70 -19.65
C GLY A 4 46.22 25.14 -19.74
N VAL A 5 45.71 25.45 -20.93
CA VAL A 5 44.29 25.81 -21.14
C VAL A 5 43.39 24.59 -20.97
N ILE A 6 43.84 23.43 -21.45
CA ILE A 6 43.10 22.16 -21.31
C ILE A 6 43.02 21.75 -19.84
N ILE A 7 44.13 21.85 -19.10
CA ILE A 7 44.18 21.51 -17.68
C ILE A 7 43.28 22.45 -16.86
N ALA A 8 43.32 23.76 -17.12
CA ALA A 8 42.47 24.73 -16.43
C ALA A 8 40.97 24.45 -16.63
N LEU A 9 40.58 24.04 -17.84
CA LEU A 9 39.19 23.74 -18.18
C LEU A 9 38.68 22.48 -17.46
N ILE A 10 39.52 21.44 -17.35
CA ILE A 10 39.21 20.22 -16.60
C ILE A 10 38.99 20.51 -15.11
N VAL A 11 39.84 21.35 -14.51
CA VAL A 11 39.72 21.72 -13.09
C VAL A 11 38.42 22.47 -12.82
N ILE A 12 38.05 23.41 -13.69
CA ILE A 12 36.79 24.17 -13.55
C ILE A 12 35.58 23.23 -13.63
N VAL A 13 35.56 22.31 -14.60
CA VAL A 13 34.48 21.33 -14.73
C VAL A 13 34.40 20.44 -13.49
N ALA A 14 35.53 19.97 -12.97
CA ALA A 14 35.56 19.17 -11.74
C ALA A 14 35.00 19.95 -10.54
N VAL A 15 35.35 21.23 -10.36
CA VAL A 15 34.83 22.08 -9.27
C VAL A 15 33.33 22.30 -9.44
N VAL A 16 32.85 22.58 -10.64
CA VAL A 16 31.42 22.76 -10.92
C VAL A 16 30.64 21.46 -10.62
N LEU A 17 31.18 20.30 -10.99
CA LEU A 17 30.55 19.01 -10.68
C LEU A 17 30.51 18.74 -9.16
N VAL A 18 31.56 19.07 -8.43
CA VAL A 18 31.60 18.95 -6.96
C VAL A 18 30.59 19.89 -6.30
N VAL A 19 30.53 21.16 -6.74
CA VAL A 19 29.57 22.13 -6.23
C VAL A 19 28.13 21.71 -6.54
N ALA A 20 27.86 21.23 -7.75
CA ALA A 20 26.55 20.72 -8.14
C ALA A 20 26.16 19.49 -7.30
N ALA A 21 27.09 18.57 -7.04
CA ALA A 21 26.85 17.41 -6.18
C ALA A 21 26.52 17.81 -4.73
N VAL A 22 27.27 18.78 -4.17
CA VAL A 22 27.03 19.30 -2.81
C VAL A 22 25.68 20.03 -2.73
N LEU A 23 25.31 20.80 -3.76
CA LEU A 23 24.02 21.48 -3.82
C LEU A 23 22.85 20.49 -3.98
N ALA A 24 22.99 19.43 -4.78
CA ALA A 24 22.00 18.37 -4.91
C ALA A 24 21.81 17.59 -3.59
N LEU A 25 22.88 17.37 -2.84
CA LEU A 25 22.82 16.76 -1.51
C LEU A 25 22.17 17.67 -0.47
N ARG A 26 22.36 19.01 -0.57
CA ARG A 26 21.72 20.00 0.32
C ARG A 26 20.26 20.30 -0.02
N ALA A 27 19.87 20.19 -1.29
CA ALA A 27 18.47 20.36 -1.72
C ALA A 27 17.55 19.23 -1.18
N ARG A 28 18.13 18.14 -0.67
CA ARG A 28 17.42 17.08 0.06
C ARG A 28 17.15 17.43 1.54
N GLY A 29 16.96 18.72 1.85
CA GLY A 29 16.62 19.23 3.19
C GLY A 29 15.17 18.92 3.64
N PRO A 30 14.82 19.20 4.91
CA PRO A 30 13.85 18.48 5.75
C PRO A 30 12.36 18.78 5.49
N GLN A 31 12.00 19.09 4.25
CA GLN A 31 10.58 19.27 3.87
C GLN A 31 9.83 17.93 3.70
N HIS A 32 10.52 16.80 3.84
CA HIS A 32 9.98 15.47 3.52
C HIS A 32 9.23 14.80 4.69
N GLY A 33 9.48 15.20 5.93
CA GLY A 33 8.86 14.58 7.11
C GLY A 33 7.34 14.60 7.10
N GLY A 34 6.73 15.73 6.74
CA GLY A 34 5.27 15.84 6.63
C GLY A 34 4.67 14.95 5.53
N SER A 35 5.42 14.70 4.45
CA SER A 35 4.98 13.81 3.37
C SER A 35 5.07 12.33 3.77
N LEU A 36 6.14 11.95 4.48
CA LEU A 36 6.38 10.60 4.96
C LEU A 36 5.41 10.25 6.09
N LYS A 37 5.23 11.15 7.07
CA LYS A 37 4.25 10.96 8.15
C LYS A 37 2.83 10.79 7.62
N ARG A 38 2.42 11.56 6.60
CA ARG A 38 1.09 11.40 5.97
C ARG A 38 0.95 10.06 5.23
N ARG A 39 2.01 9.61 4.57
CA ARG A 39 2.02 8.35 3.79
C ARG A 39 2.02 7.12 4.70
N PHE A 40 2.92 7.10 5.68
CA PHE A 40 3.15 5.96 6.57
C PHE A 40 2.17 5.93 7.75
N GLY A 41 1.70 7.09 8.22
CA GLY A 41 0.76 7.16 9.33
C GLY A 41 1.35 6.48 10.59
N PRO A 42 0.69 5.47 11.18
CA PRO A 42 1.21 4.75 12.35
C PRO A 42 2.61 4.16 12.17
N GLU A 43 2.98 3.78 10.93
CA GLU A 43 4.32 3.27 10.62
C GLU A 43 5.42 4.30 10.82
N TYR A 44 5.09 5.58 10.69
CA TYR A 44 6.03 6.66 10.97
C TYR A 44 6.35 6.70 12.46
N ASP A 45 5.31 6.68 13.31
CA ASP A 45 5.46 6.74 14.76
C ASP A 45 6.19 5.49 15.27
N LEU A 46 5.92 4.32 14.68
CA LEU A 46 6.66 3.08 14.97
C LEU A 46 8.13 3.16 14.57
N ALA A 47 8.44 3.72 13.39
CA ALA A 47 9.83 3.90 12.97
C ALA A 47 10.57 4.86 13.90
N VAL A 48 9.95 5.97 14.30
CA VAL A 48 10.52 6.91 15.27
C VAL A 48 10.80 6.23 16.61
N ALA A 49 9.86 5.41 17.11
CA ALA A 49 10.03 4.65 18.34
C ALA A 49 11.20 3.65 18.26
N ARG A 50 11.39 2.98 17.10
CA ARG A 50 12.52 2.06 16.86
C ARG A 50 13.89 2.73 16.83
N HIS A 51 13.92 4.03 16.53
CA HIS A 51 15.15 4.84 16.51
C HIS A 51 15.28 5.71 17.77
N ASP A 52 14.69 5.28 18.91
CA ASP A 52 14.77 5.97 20.20
C ASP A 52 14.33 7.45 20.15
N GLY A 53 13.39 7.77 19.27
CA GLY A 53 12.92 9.14 19.04
C GLY A 53 13.72 9.95 18.01
N ASP A 54 14.78 9.40 17.40
CA ASP A 54 15.50 10.05 16.30
C ASP A 54 14.66 10.05 15.01
N THR A 55 13.89 11.12 14.87
CA THR A 55 13.08 11.40 13.67
C THR A 55 13.88 11.42 12.38
N LYS A 56 15.14 11.87 12.39
CA LYS A 56 15.97 11.94 11.18
C LYS A 56 16.45 10.56 10.75
N ALA A 57 16.77 9.67 11.70
CA ALA A 57 17.06 8.27 11.39
C ALA A 57 15.82 7.55 10.82
N ALA A 58 14.67 7.72 11.46
CA ALA A 58 13.40 7.14 11.00
C ALA A 58 13.01 7.61 9.59
N GLU A 59 13.06 8.93 9.33
CA GLU A 59 12.75 9.48 8.01
C GLU A 59 13.70 8.97 6.92
N ARG A 60 14.99 8.81 7.23
CA ARG A 60 15.98 8.24 6.28
C ARG A 60 15.63 6.79 5.94
N GLU A 61 15.29 5.98 6.93
CA GLU A 61 14.87 4.60 6.70
C GLU A 61 13.61 4.54 5.83
N LEU A 62 12.55 5.27 6.21
CA LEU A 62 11.28 5.30 5.47
C LEU A 62 11.47 5.81 4.03
N ALA A 63 12.30 6.82 3.82
CA ALA A 63 12.64 7.31 2.49
C ALA A 63 13.33 6.22 1.65
N GLU A 64 14.23 5.42 2.24
CA GLU A 64 14.88 4.30 1.54
C GLU A 64 13.88 3.20 1.20
N ARG A 65 12.89 2.91 2.08
CA ARG A 65 11.80 1.98 1.76
C ARG A 65 11.00 2.44 0.54
N VAL A 66 10.63 3.73 0.50
CA VAL A 66 9.91 4.33 -0.64
C VAL A 66 10.77 4.30 -1.90
N ARG A 67 12.08 4.58 -1.79
CA ARG A 67 12.99 4.52 -2.93
C ARG A 67 13.07 3.11 -3.53
N ARG A 68 13.10 2.07 -2.69
CA ARG A 68 13.19 0.66 -3.12
C ARG A 68 11.89 0.11 -3.67
N HIS A 69 10.76 0.40 -3.01
CA HIS A 69 9.48 -0.29 -3.28
C HIS A 69 8.36 0.64 -3.75
N GLY A 70 8.58 1.94 -3.82
CA GLY A 70 7.55 2.92 -4.16
C GLY A 70 7.04 2.83 -5.60
N SER A 71 7.81 2.23 -6.50
CA SER A 71 7.43 1.98 -7.90
C SER A 71 6.75 0.62 -8.12
N LEU A 72 6.53 -0.18 -7.07
CA LEU A 72 5.74 -1.40 -7.19
C LEU A 72 4.29 -1.04 -7.51
N HIS A 73 3.73 -1.69 -8.51
CA HIS A 73 2.34 -1.54 -8.91
C HIS A 73 1.61 -2.85 -8.59
N PRO A 74 0.69 -2.86 -7.61
CA PRO A 74 -0.04 -4.06 -7.25
C PRO A 74 -0.85 -4.63 -8.43
N ARG A 75 -0.62 -5.88 -8.81
CA ARG A 75 -1.31 -6.56 -9.92
C ARG A 75 -2.74 -6.93 -9.54
N PRO A 76 -3.76 -6.60 -10.34
CA PRO A 76 -5.14 -6.99 -10.03
C PRO A 76 -5.25 -8.52 -9.87
N LEU A 77 -6.10 -8.96 -8.95
CA LEU A 77 -6.42 -10.39 -8.81
C LEU A 77 -7.54 -10.75 -9.76
N GLU A 78 -7.37 -11.86 -10.46
CA GLU A 78 -8.45 -12.49 -11.22
C GLU A 78 -9.61 -12.88 -10.27
N PRO A 79 -10.88 -12.81 -10.71
CA PRO A 79 -12.02 -13.10 -9.86
C PRO A 79 -11.97 -14.46 -9.17
N ALA A 80 -11.57 -15.50 -9.89
CA ALA A 80 -11.44 -16.84 -9.35
C ALA A 80 -10.33 -16.93 -8.29
N GLU A 81 -9.21 -16.23 -8.46
CA GLU A 81 -8.14 -16.23 -7.46
C GLU A 81 -8.57 -15.52 -6.18
N ARG A 82 -9.29 -14.41 -6.33
CA ARG A 82 -9.88 -13.68 -5.21
C ARG A 82 -10.80 -14.59 -4.38
N GLU A 83 -11.73 -15.29 -5.03
CA GLU A 83 -12.66 -16.21 -4.38
C GLU A 83 -11.91 -17.33 -3.63
N ARG A 84 -10.82 -17.86 -4.22
CA ARG A 84 -9.96 -18.85 -3.52
C ARG A 84 -9.32 -18.28 -2.26
N PHE A 85 -8.78 -17.06 -2.32
CA PHE A 85 -8.16 -16.41 -1.15
C PHE A 85 -9.20 -16.12 -0.06
N GLU A 86 -10.40 -15.66 -0.45
CA GLU A 86 -11.52 -15.43 0.48
C GLU A 86 -11.98 -16.72 1.16
N ALA A 87 -12.14 -17.81 0.40
CA ALA A 87 -12.50 -19.11 0.95
C ALA A 87 -11.43 -19.65 1.91
N ARG A 88 -10.14 -19.53 1.57
CA ARG A 88 -9.04 -19.94 2.44
C ARG A 88 -8.96 -19.11 3.72
N TRP A 89 -9.24 -17.81 3.63
CA TRP A 89 -9.31 -16.96 4.82
C TRP A 89 -10.45 -17.40 5.74
N ALA A 90 -11.64 -17.67 5.19
CA ALA A 90 -12.77 -18.17 5.97
C ALA A 90 -12.45 -19.52 6.63
N ALA A 91 -11.83 -20.45 5.90
CA ALA A 91 -11.42 -21.75 6.43
C ALA A 91 -10.43 -21.60 7.60
N ALA A 92 -9.43 -20.70 7.50
CA ALA A 92 -8.51 -20.43 8.59
C ALA A 92 -9.22 -19.89 9.85
N GLN A 93 -10.27 -19.06 9.68
CA GLN A 93 -11.08 -18.58 10.79
C GLN A 93 -11.93 -19.68 11.43
N GLU A 94 -12.46 -20.61 10.64
CA GLU A 94 -13.21 -21.76 11.14
C GLU A 94 -12.29 -22.72 11.91
N HIS A 95 -11.13 -23.04 11.33
CA HIS A 95 -10.10 -23.87 11.97
C HIS A 95 -9.59 -23.29 13.29
N PHE A 96 -9.67 -21.97 13.49
CA PHE A 96 -9.24 -21.34 14.74
C PHE A 96 -9.98 -21.88 15.97
N VAL A 97 -11.23 -22.32 15.82
CA VAL A 97 -12.03 -22.84 16.93
C VAL A 97 -11.42 -24.14 17.48
N ASP A 98 -10.96 -25.01 16.60
CA ASP A 98 -10.42 -26.32 16.95
C ASP A 98 -8.89 -26.30 17.15
N SER A 99 -8.20 -25.54 16.30
CA SER A 99 -6.74 -25.44 16.24
C SER A 99 -6.25 -23.99 16.09
N PRO A 100 -6.28 -23.16 17.17
CA PRO A 100 -5.89 -21.75 17.10
C PRO A 100 -4.49 -21.49 16.52
N ARG A 101 -3.50 -22.30 16.92
CA ARG A 101 -2.10 -22.14 16.48
C ARG A 101 -1.93 -22.43 14.99
N GLU A 102 -2.60 -23.47 14.50
CA GLU A 102 -2.54 -23.86 13.09
C GLU A 102 -3.22 -22.80 12.22
N ALA A 103 -4.37 -22.29 12.66
CA ALA A 103 -5.11 -21.22 12.00
C ALA A 103 -4.30 -19.92 11.86
N VAL A 104 -3.55 -19.51 12.89
CA VAL A 104 -2.67 -18.33 12.79
C VAL A 104 -1.55 -18.57 11.77
N GLY A 105 -0.93 -19.76 11.77
CA GLY A 105 0.09 -20.10 10.78
C GLY A 105 -0.45 -20.26 9.34
N GLU A 106 -1.72 -20.63 9.18
CA GLU A 106 -2.43 -20.59 7.91
C GLU A 106 -2.66 -19.14 7.45
N ALA A 107 -3.10 -18.27 8.34
CA ALA A 107 -3.29 -16.85 8.04
C ALA A 107 -1.97 -16.17 7.64
N ASP A 108 -0.86 -16.47 8.31
CA ASP A 108 0.48 -15.94 7.98
C ASP A 108 0.89 -16.28 6.55
N ARG A 109 0.83 -17.58 6.22
CA ARG A 109 1.14 -18.08 4.86
C ARG A 109 0.19 -17.51 3.81
N LEU A 110 -1.10 -17.44 4.13
CA LEU A 110 -2.11 -16.90 3.22
C LEU A 110 -1.84 -15.44 2.86
N LEU A 111 -1.48 -14.60 3.84
CA LEU A 111 -1.12 -13.20 3.61
C LEU A 111 0.14 -13.08 2.76
N ALA A 112 1.15 -13.91 3.03
CA ALA A 112 2.40 -13.91 2.27
C ALA A 112 2.18 -14.30 0.80
N GLU A 113 1.39 -15.34 0.55
CA GLU A 113 1.01 -15.77 -0.79
C GLU A 113 0.16 -14.73 -1.52
N LEU A 114 -0.81 -14.12 -0.83
CA LEU A 114 -1.67 -13.08 -1.38
C LEU A 114 -0.87 -11.83 -1.78
N ALA A 115 0.08 -11.41 -0.94
CA ALA A 115 0.99 -10.31 -1.26
C ALA A 115 1.85 -10.65 -2.50
N GLY A 116 2.41 -11.86 -2.57
CA GLY A 116 3.14 -12.34 -3.75
C GLY A 116 2.28 -12.34 -5.02
N ALA A 117 1.03 -12.81 -4.93
CA ALA A 117 0.08 -12.77 -6.04
C ALA A 117 -0.18 -11.33 -6.52
N ARG A 118 -0.28 -10.37 -5.58
CA ARG A 118 -0.40 -8.94 -5.88
C ARG A 118 0.89 -8.31 -6.41
N GLY A 119 2.01 -9.04 -6.50
CA GLY A 119 3.28 -8.57 -7.07
C GLY A 119 4.23 -7.90 -6.08
N PHE A 120 4.01 -8.12 -4.77
CA PHE A 120 5.00 -7.81 -3.76
C PHE A 120 6.12 -8.87 -3.75
N PRO A 121 7.28 -8.61 -3.10
CA PRO A 121 8.34 -9.61 -2.92
C PRO A 121 7.81 -10.93 -2.36
N ASP A 122 8.52 -12.02 -2.65
CA ASP A 122 8.09 -13.36 -2.24
C ASP A 122 8.02 -13.53 -0.71
N GLY A 123 7.08 -14.37 -0.25
CA GLY A 123 6.83 -14.64 1.16
C GLY A 123 7.99 -15.33 1.88
N GLY A 124 8.90 -15.99 1.16
CA GLY A 124 10.14 -16.54 1.72
C GLY A 124 11.10 -15.49 2.28
N GLN A 125 10.88 -14.20 1.98
CA GLN A 125 11.63 -13.06 2.49
C GLN A 125 10.72 -12.09 3.25
N TYR A 126 10.20 -12.53 4.40
CA TYR A 126 9.25 -11.78 5.23
C TYR A 126 9.62 -10.30 5.41
N GLU A 127 10.85 -9.98 5.82
CA GLU A 127 11.27 -8.60 6.08
C GLU A 127 11.24 -7.72 4.82
N GLU A 128 11.58 -8.27 3.66
CA GLU A 128 11.53 -7.55 2.39
C GLU A 128 10.09 -7.31 1.96
N GLN A 129 9.24 -8.35 2.05
CA GLN A 129 7.83 -8.26 1.73
C GLN A 129 7.11 -7.26 2.67
N LEU A 130 7.39 -7.31 3.97
CA LEU A 130 6.88 -6.39 4.98
C LEU A 130 7.30 -4.95 4.69
N THR A 131 8.56 -4.75 4.31
CA THR A 131 9.08 -3.42 3.93
C THR A 131 8.31 -2.88 2.73
N ALA A 132 8.10 -3.70 1.69
CA ALA A 132 7.33 -3.31 0.52
C ALA A 132 5.86 -3.02 0.86
N LEU A 133 5.21 -3.88 1.65
CA LEU A 133 3.83 -3.69 2.11
C LEU A 133 3.69 -2.41 2.94
N SER A 134 4.67 -2.05 3.77
CA SER A 134 4.62 -0.81 4.57
C SER A 134 4.56 0.46 3.71
N VAL A 135 5.04 0.42 2.46
CA VAL A 135 5.05 1.57 1.55
C VAL A 135 3.69 1.83 0.88
N HIS A 136 2.87 0.77 0.73
CA HIS A 136 1.59 0.77 -0.01
C HIS A 136 0.37 0.55 0.89
N HIS A 137 0.54 -0.22 1.95
CA HIS A 137 -0.49 -0.62 2.92
C HIS A 137 -0.08 -0.29 4.36
N ALA A 138 0.59 0.84 4.56
CA ALA A 138 1.16 1.27 5.85
C ALA A 138 0.20 1.12 7.04
N ARG A 139 -1.08 1.47 6.85
CA ARG A 139 -2.09 1.44 7.93
C ARG A 139 -2.53 0.03 8.34
N HIS A 140 -2.18 -1.00 7.59
CA HIS A 140 -2.67 -2.37 7.78
C HIS A 140 -1.56 -3.39 8.03
N VAL A 141 -0.30 -2.99 7.83
CA VAL A 141 0.85 -3.90 7.89
C VAL A 141 1.13 -4.42 9.31
N GLU A 142 0.64 -3.75 10.36
CA GLU A 142 0.84 -4.19 11.74
C GLU A 142 0.16 -5.53 12.04
N GLY A 143 -1.03 -5.78 11.49
CA GLY A 143 -1.71 -7.07 11.65
C GLY A 143 -0.89 -8.23 11.09
N TYR A 144 -0.16 -7.99 9.99
CA TYR A 144 0.77 -8.99 9.45
C TYR A 144 1.97 -9.21 10.37
N ARG A 145 2.53 -8.14 10.96
CA ARG A 145 3.60 -8.29 11.96
C ARG A 145 3.18 -9.13 13.16
N ARG A 146 1.95 -8.92 13.64
CA ARG A 146 1.44 -9.64 14.81
C ARG A 146 1.24 -11.11 14.49
N VAL A 147 0.55 -11.44 13.39
CA VAL A 147 0.36 -12.84 12.95
C VAL A 147 1.71 -13.56 12.75
N HIS A 148 2.67 -12.91 12.10
CA HIS A 148 3.99 -13.50 11.87
C HIS A 148 4.73 -13.75 13.20
N ARG A 149 4.71 -12.77 14.12
CA ARG A 149 5.33 -12.91 15.44
C ARG A 149 4.72 -14.06 16.23
N VAL A 150 3.40 -14.17 16.28
CA VAL A 150 2.69 -15.23 17.03
C VAL A 150 2.96 -16.60 16.40
N THR A 151 3.03 -16.69 15.07
CA THR A 151 3.36 -17.93 14.35
C THR A 151 4.77 -18.42 14.69
N HIS A 152 5.73 -17.51 14.78
CA HIS A 152 7.15 -17.84 15.00
C HIS A 152 7.59 -17.75 16.47
N ALA A 153 6.70 -17.40 17.39
CA ALA A 153 6.98 -17.41 18.82
C ALA A 153 7.26 -18.83 19.33
N ARG A 154 8.25 -18.97 20.22
CA ARG A 154 8.60 -20.26 20.83
C ARG A 154 7.49 -20.71 21.78
N VAL A 155 7.31 -22.02 21.91
CA VAL A 155 6.28 -22.65 22.74
C VAL A 155 6.41 -22.23 24.23
N ASP A 156 7.62 -21.97 24.71
CA ASP A 156 7.89 -21.62 26.11
C ASP A 156 7.43 -20.20 26.51
N ASP A 157 7.18 -19.30 25.55
CA ASP A 157 6.73 -17.92 25.78
C ASP A 157 5.19 -17.82 25.92
N ALA A 158 4.48 -18.81 25.37
CA ALA A 158 3.02 -18.86 25.38
C ALA A 158 2.53 -19.50 26.70
N GLY A 159 2.45 -18.67 27.75
CA GLY A 159 1.89 -19.06 29.05
C GLY A 159 0.56 -19.82 28.92
N GLU A 160 0.41 -20.83 29.78
CA GLU A 160 -0.65 -21.85 29.82
C GLU A 160 -2.03 -21.37 29.31
N GLY A 161 -2.39 -21.84 28.10
CA GLY A 161 -3.74 -22.08 27.60
C GLY A 161 -4.67 -20.90 27.25
N GLY A 162 -4.58 -19.77 27.95
CA GLY A 162 -5.56 -18.67 27.83
C GLY A 162 -5.02 -17.40 27.19
N ALA A 163 -3.89 -16.90 27.67
CA ALA A 163 -3.28 -15.67 27.18
C ALA A 163 -2.79 -15.82 25.72
N GLY A 164 -2.21 -16.96 25.38
CA GLY A 164 -1.75 -17.23 24.02
C GLY A 164 -2.89 -17.34 23.00
N THR A 165 -4.02 -17.96 23.36
CA THR A 165 -5.15 -18.13 22.44
C THR A 165 -5.84 -16.80 22.15
N GLU A 166 -5.98 -15.91 23.14
CA GLU A 166 -6.55 -14.59 22.91
C GLU A 166 -5.61 -13.70 22.08
N GLU A 167 -4.29 -13.76 22.32
CA GLU A 167 -3.31 -13.10 21.46
C GLU A 167 -3.40 -13.58 20.00
N MET A 168 -3.56 -14.89 19.80
CA MET A 168 -3.78 -15.48 18.48
C MET A 168 -5.09 -14.98 17.83
N ARG A 169 -6.16 -14.84 18.61
CA ARG A 169 -7.44 -14.27 18.14
C ARG A 169 -7.24 -12.83 17.67
N GLU A 170 -6.64 -12.00 18.51
CA GLU A 170 -6.34 -10.59 18.19
C GLU A 170 -5.50 -10.48 16.92
N ALA A 171 -4.49 -11.35 16.76
CA ALA A 171 -3.65 -11.38 15.57
C ALA A 171 -4.44 -11.60 14.29
N ILE A 172 -5.32 -12.60 14.24
CA ILE A 172 -6.17 -12.86 13.06
C ILE A 172 -7.12 -11.69 12.79
N VAL A 173 -7.70 -11.10 13.83
CA VAL A 173 -8.62 -9.95 13.72
C VAL A 173 -7.90 -8.74 13.13
N GLU A 174 -6.71 -8.39 13.64
CA GLU A 174 -5.92 -7.25 13.13
C GLU A 174 -5.46 -7.50 11.68
N ALA A 175 -5.04 -8.74 11.37
CA ALA A 175 -4.58 -9.15 10.04
C ALA A 175 -5.67 -9.05 8.95
N ARG A 176 -6.96 -9.17 9.33
CA ARG A 176 -8.09 -9.06 8.40
C ARG A 176 -8.05 -7.76 7.59
N ALA A 177 -7.62 -6.66 8.20
CA ALA A 177 -7.57 -5.36 7.52
C ALA A 177 -6.58 -5.37 6.34
N LEU A 178 -5.43 -6.04 6.48
CA LEU A 178 -4.47 -6.19 5.39
C LEU A 178 -5.00 -7.13 4.31
N PHE A 179 -5.57 -8.27 4.72
CA PHE A 179 -6.18 -9.22 3.81
C PHE A 179 -7.19 -8.52 2.89
N GLU A 180 -8.14 -7.78 3.45
CA GLU A 180 -9.15 -7.07 2.66
C GLU A 180 -8.56 -5.97 1.77
N ALA A 181 -7.51 -5.28 2.23
CA ALA A 181 -6.82 -4.28 1.42
C ALA A 181 -6.12 -4.90 0.21
N LEU A 182 -5.57 -6.11 0.34
CA LEU A 182 -4.91 -6.82 -0.75
C LEU A 182 -5.91 -7.48 -1.70
N VAL A 183 -7.04 -7.97 -1.19
CA VAL A 183 -8.13 -8.58 -1.98
C VAL A 183 -8.92 -7.53 -2.78
N ARG A 184 -9.12 -6.33 -2.22
CA ARG A 184 -9.84 -5.26 -2.93
C ARG A 184 -9.08 -4.83 -4.18
N GLN A 185 -9.80 -4.80 -5.29
CA GLN A 185 -9.30 -4.20 -6.53
C GLN A 185 -9.11 -2.69 -6.30
N ASP A 186 -7.89 -2.19 -6.51
CA ASP A 186 -7.70 -0.77 -6.75
C ASP A 186 -8.44 -0.44 -8.05
N ARG A 187 -9.64 0.16 -7.93
CA ARG A 187 -10.52 0.55 -9.05
C ARG A 187 -9.94 1.73 -9.84
N HIS A 188 -8.69 1.64 -10.28
CA HIS A 188 -8.04 2.68 -11.07
C HIS A 188 -7.79 2.29 -12.54
N GLY A 189 -8.26 1.12 -13.00
CA GLY A 189 -8.08 0.66 -14.39
C GLY A 189 -9.33 0.63 -15.30
N ASP A 190 -10.52 0.33 -14.78
CA ASP A 190 -11.65 -0.11 -15.64
C ASP A 190 -12.58 0.99 -16.15
N GLY A 191 -12.35 2.25 -15.82
CA GLY A 191 -13.24 3.36 -16.19
C GLY A 191 -13.14 3.84 -17.64
N ARG A 192 -12.16 3.37 -18.44
CA ARG A 192 -11.88 3.94 -19.77
C ARG A 192 -12.24 3.03 -20.95
N GLN A 193 -12.50 1.74 -20.74
CA GLN A 193 -12.69 0.78 -21.85
C GLN A 193 -14.14 0.67 -22.35
N ARG A 194 -15.15 1.18 -21.62
CA ARG A 194 -16.58 1.05 -22.01
C ARG A 194 -17.16 2.21 -22.81
N ALA A 195 -16.39 3.26 -23.11
CA ALA A 195 -16.90 4.45 -23.79
C ALA A 195 -16.58 4.54 -25.31
N GLY A 196 -16.11 3.45 -25.94
CA GLY A 196 -15.54 3.51 -27.30
C GLY A 196 -16.28 2.81 -28.44
N THR A 197 -17.33 2.01 -28.19
CA THR A 197 -17.86 1.08 -29.22
C THR A 197 -19.23 1.46 -29.79
N GLU A 198 -19.76 2.66 -29.54
CA GLU A 198 -21.05 3.08 -30.11
C GLU A 198 -20.95 4.43 -30.84
N ALA A 199 -20.24 4.45 -31.96
CA ALA A 199 -20.33 5.53 -32.94
C ALA A 199 -20.32 4.95 -34.37
N GLY A 200 -21.38 4.22 -34.71
CA GLY A 200 -21.59 3.66 -36.04
C GLY A 200 -23.07 3.43 -36.27
N GLY A 201 -23.78 4.46 -36.74
CA GLY A 201 -25.18 4.33 -37.14
C GLY A 201 -25.92 5.65 -37.23
N SER A 202 -25.80 6.33 -38.37
CA SER A 202 -26.91 7.15 -38.88
C SER A 202 -27.80 6.22 -39.73
N PRO A 203 -29.13 6.36 -39.68
CA PRO A 203 -29.75 7.24 -40.67
C PRO A 203 -30.98 8.05 -40.19
N ALA A 204 -31.03 9.28 -40.72
CA ALA A 204 -32.14 10.11 -41.24
C ALA A 204 -33.64 9.95 -40.85
N HIS A 205 -34.32 11.12 -40.91
CA HIS A 205 -35.77 11.45 -40.91
C HIS A 205 -36.44 11.50 -39.52
N SER A 206 -37.21 12.51 -39.11
CA SER A 206 -38.04 13.50 -39.82
C SER A 206 -38.38 14.72 -38.92
N ALA A 207 -38.66 15.85 -39.56
CA ALA A 207 -39.04 17.14 -38.97
C ALA A 207 -40.45 17.19 -38.35
N ARG A 208 -40.64 17.94 -37.24
CA ARG A 208 -41.52 19.14 -37.15
C ARG A 208 -41.73 19.67 -35.71
N ALA A 209 -41.50 20.98 -35.60
CA ALA A 209 -42.17 22.04 -34.80
C ALA A 209 -42.11 22.06 -33.26
N PRO A 210 -41.78 23.22 -32.65
CA PRO A 210 -41.84 23.44 -31.20
C PRO A 210 -43.21 24.00 -30.79
N HIS A 211 -43.80 23.47 -29.72
CA HIS A 211 -44.93 24.08 -29.05
C HIS A 211 -44.49 24.60 -27.68
N THR A 212 -44.59 25.91 -27.56
CA THR A 212 -44.47 26.69 -26.33
C THR A 212 -45.73 26.49 -25.48
N TRP A 213 -45.57 26.17 -24.19
CA TRP A 213 -46.55 26.51 -23.17
C TRP A 213 -45.80 26.98 -21.92
N SER A 214 -46.03 28.25 -21.60
CA SER A 214 -45.69 28.90 -20.35
C SER A 214 -46.87 28.79 -19.36
N LEU A 215 -46.60 29.09 -18.09
CA LEU A 215 -47.53 29.30 -16.97
C LEU A 215 -47.77 28.04 -16.09
N GLY A 216 -47.64 28.11 -14.77
CA GLY A 216 -47.50 29.28 -13.92
C GLY A 216 -47.06 28.96 -12.49
N LYS A 217 -46.45 29.98 -11.88
CA LYS A 217 -46.19 30.09 -10.44
C LYS A 217 -47.50 30.01 -9.65
N ARG A 218 -47.58 29.15 -8.63
CA ARG A 218 -48.18 29.45 -7.32
C ARG A 218 -47.53 28.58 -6.23
N ARG A 219 -46.68 29.19 -5.40
CA ARG A 219 -46.61 28.93 -3.94
C ARG A 219 -47.76 29.72 -3.25
N PRO A 220 -48.03 29.70 -1.92
CA PRO A 220 -47.33 29.05 -0.78
C PRO A 220 -48.29 28.42 0.30
N LYS A 221 -47.66 28.06 1.45
CA LYS A 221 -48.12 27.85 2.84
C LYS A 221 -48.02 26.38 3.29
N GLU A 222 -47.10 25.97 4.17
CA GLU A 222 -46.80 26.45 5.55
C GLU A 222 -48.06 26.67 6.39
N SER A 223 -48.48 25.61 7.08
CA SER A 223 -48.48 25.48 8.55
C SER A 223 -48.68 24.01 8.92
#